data_AF-A0A947VNQ8-F1
#
_entry.id   AF-A0A947VNQ8-F1
#
_cell.length_a   1.000
_cell.length_b   1.000
_cell.length_c   1.000
_cell.angle_alpha   90.00
_cell.angle_beta   90.00
_cell.angle_gamma   90.00
#
_symmetry.space_group_name_H-M   'P 1'
#
loop_
_entity.id
_entity.type
_entity.pdbx_description
1 polymer ?
#
loop_
_entity_poly.entity_id
_entity_poly.type
_entity_poly.pdbx_seq_one_letter_code
_entity_poly.pdbx_strand_id
1 'polypeptide(L)'
;MSKVYYDHLIVLDDIENKIKDIAETREEREELWQLVDDIIHRRVLACVLDNLPKGNHEEFLGMFHEAPHSLSLMDYLKERIKDNIEELIKQEIGGLATELLEELQAKE
;
A
#
# COMPACT_ATOMS: atom_id res chain seq x y z
N MET A 1 -0.39 -7.75 -8.02
CA MET A 1 -1.51 -6.80 -7.81
C MET A 1 -2.80 -7.57 -7.59
N SER A 2 -3.04 -8.00 -6.36
CA SER A 2 -4.41 -8.28 -5.93
C SER A 2 -5.09 -6.92 -5.80
N LYS A 3 -6.23 -6.67 -6.46
CA LYS A 3 -6.93 -5.38 -6.32
C LYS A 3 -7.23 -5.14 -4.85
N VAL A 4 -6.64 -4.14 -4.21
CA VAL A 4 -6.90 -3.84 -2.79
C VAL A 4 -7.70 -2.55 -2.68
N TYR A 5 -8.34 -2.32 -1.53
CA TYR A 5 -9.16 -1.13 -1.31
C TYR A 5 -8.40 0.20 -1.50
N TYR A 6 -7.07 0.22 -1.38
CA TYR A 6 -6.22 1.40 -1.57
C TYR A 6 -5.52 1.47 -2.94
N ASP A 7 -5.73 0.49 -3.82
CA ASP A 7 -5.07 0.42 -5.15
C ASP A 7 -5.26 1.71 -5.98
N HIS A 8 -6.43 2.35 -5.83
CA HIS A 8 -6.76 3.61 -6.52
C HIS A 8 -6.07 4.86 -5.94
N LEU A 9 -5.57 4.80 -4.72
CA LEU A 9 -4.82 5.91 -4.08
C LEU A 9 -3.34 5.85 -4.39
N ILE A 10 -2.87 4.67 -4.78
CA ILE A 10 -1.49 4.36 -5.06
C ILE A 10 -1.16 4.81 -6.49
N VAL A 11 -0.23 5.75 -6.62
CA VAL A 11 0.36 6.12 -7.91
C VAL A 11 1.83 5.73 -7.88
N LEU A 12 2.13 4.50 -8.28
CA LEU A 12 3.50 3.95 -8.34
C LEU A 12 4.09 4.04 -9.75
N ASP A 13 3.58 4.96 -10.57
CA ASP A 13 4.06 5.15 -11.95
C ASP A 13 5.57 5.39 -11.99
N ASP A 14 6.08 6.14 -11.00
CA ASP A 14 7.51 6.44 -10.85
C ASP A 14 8.33 5.18 -10.49
N ILE A 15 7.83 4.36 -9.54
CA ILE A 15 8.49 3.10 -9.17
C ILE A 15 8.42 2.10 -10.33
N GLU A 16 7.31 2.01 -11.06
CA GLU A 16 7.18 1.12 -12.21
C GLU A 16 8.19 1.49 -13.31
N ASN A 17 8.30 2.79 -13.62
CA ASN A 17 9.30 3.28 -14.56
C ASN A 17 10.71 2.95 -14.09
N LYS A 18 11.00 3.13 -12.79
CA LYS A 18 12.30 2.80 -12.23
C LYS A 18 12.58 1.30 -12.33
N ILE A 19 11.66 0.45 -11.88
CA ILE A 19 11.79 -1.01 -11.98
C ILE A 19 12.03 -1.44 -13.44
N LYS A 20 11.35 -0.83 -14.41
CA LYS A 20 11.60 -1.09 -15.84
C LYS A 20 13.00 -0.68 -16.30
N ASP A 21 13.56 0.37 -15.72
CA ASP A 21 14.91 0.90 -16.01
C ASP A 21 16.01 0.00 -15.43
N ILE A 22 15.87 -0.46 -14.18
CA ILE A 22 16.85 -1.35 -13.53
C ILE A 22 16.70 -2.83 -13.91
N ALA A 23 15.48 -3.33 -14.13
CA ALA A 23 15.26 -4.74 -14.46
C ALA A 23 15.23 -4.96 -15.97
N GLU A 24 16.18 -5.76 -16.45
CA GLU A 24 16.33 -6.11 -17.86
C GLU A 24 15.29 -7.16 -18.29
N THR A 25 14.95 -8.08 -17.39
CA THR A 25 14.03 -9.19 -17.67
C THR A 25 12.64 -8.96 -17.11
N ARG A 26 11.63 -9.60 -17.70
CA ARG A 26 10.25 -9.55 -17.18
C ARG A 26 10.14 -10.19 -15.81
N GLU A 27 10.89 -11.26 -15.57
CA GLU A 27 10.90 -11.97 -14.29
C GLU A 27 11.43 -11.07 -13.17
N GLU A 28 12.56 -10.39 -13.34
CA GLU A 28 13.07 -9.43 -12.35
C GLU A 28 12.10 -8.28 -12.09
N ARG A 29 11.43 -7.78 -13.14
CA ARG A 29 10.40 -6.74 -12.98
C ARG A 29 9.26 -7.25 -12.12
N GLU A 30 8.77 -8.46 -12.37
CA GLU A 30 7.71 -9.07 -11.58
C GLU A 30 8.14 -9.33 -10.13
N GLU A 31 9.38 -9.75 -9.89
CA GLU A 31 9.93 -9.96 -8.55
C GLU A 31 10.07 -8.66 -7.76
N LEU A 32 10.68 -7.62 -8.37
CA LEU A 32 10.80 -6.31 -7.75
C LEU A 32 9.41 -5.70 -7.48
N TRP A 33 8.49 -5.84 -8.43
CA TRP A 33 7.12 -5.36 -8.27
C TRP A 33 6.38 -6.08 -7.14
N GLN A 34 6.53 -7.40 -7.03
CA GLN A 34 6.00 -8.19 -5.92
C GLN A 34 6.54 -7.73 -4.58
N LEU A 35 7.83 -7.41 -4.51
CA LEU A 35 8.48 -6.96 -3.30
C LEU A 35 7.97 -5.57 -2.86
N VAL A 36 7.80 -4.65 -3.81
CA VAL A 36 7.19 -3.33 -3.56
C VAL A 36 5.73 -3.48 -3.10
N ASP A 37 4.95 -4.31 -3.78
CA ASP A 37 3.54 -4.60 -3.43
C ASP A 37 3.42 -5.14 -1.99
N ASP A 38 4.29 -6.09 -1.59
CA ASP A 38 4.29 -6.64 -0.23
C ASP A 38 4.65 -5.59 0.83
N ILE A 39 5.70 -4.80 0.58
CA ILE A 39 6.12 -3.73 1.50
C ILE A 39 5.00 -2.72 1.71
N ILE A 40 4.39 -2.25 0.61
CA ILE A 40 3.28 -1.31 0.65
C ILE A 40 2.12 -1.91 1.41
N HIS A 41 1.71 -3.14 1.07
CA HIS A 41 0.60 -3.81 1.72
C HIS A 41 0.77 -3.88 3.22
N ARG A 42 1.96 -4.28 3.67
CA ARG A 42 2.30 -4.41 5.07
C ARG A 42 2.28 -3.06 5.79
N ARG A 43 2.76 -2.01 5.14
CA ARG A 43 2.77 -0.64 5.69
C ARG A 43 1.38 -0.05 5.82
N VAL A 44 0.57 -0.19 4.77
CA VAL A 44 -0.81 0.28 4.78
C VAL A 44 -1.63 -0.43 5.85
N LEU A 45 -1.50 -1.75 5.95
CA LEU A 45 -2.17 -2.52 7.00
C LEU A 45 -1.73 -2.07 8.39
N ALA A 46 -0.44 -1.82 8.61
CA ALA A 46 0.06 -1.30 9.87
C ALA A 46 -0.50 0.09 10.19
N CYS A 47 -0.47 1.02 9.23
CA CYS A 47 -1.02 2.37 9.36
C CYS A 47 -2.51 2.34 9.74
N VAL A 48 -3.27 1.48 9.06
CA VAL A 48 -4.70 1.30 9.34
C VAL A 48 -4.92 0.74 10.74
N LEU A 49 -4.22 -0.33 11.14
CA LEU A 49 -4.37 -0.92 12.46
C LEU A 49 -3.91 0.00 13.59
N ASP A 50 -2.93 0.88 13.35
CA ASP A 50 -2.45 1.86 14.32
C ASP A 50 -3.48 2.98 14.58
N ASN A 51 -4.17 3.42 13.52
CA ASN A 51 -5.21 4.45 13.60
C ASN A 51 -6.59 3.89 13.99
N LEU A 52 -6.84 2.62 13.68
CA LEU A 52 -8.10 1.97 14.02
C LEU A 52 -8.12 1.66 15.53
N PRO A 53 -9.19 1.97 16.27
CA PRO A 53 -9.30 1.59 17.66
C PRO A 53 -9.33 0.07 17.82
N LYS A 54 -8.65 -0.46 18.84
CA LYS A 54 -8.49 -1.91 19.11
C LYS A 54 -9.80 -2.71 19.09
N GLY A 55 -10.92 -2.10 19.51
CA GLY A 55 -12.24 -2.74 19.48
C GLY A 55 -12.77 -3.05 18.07
N ASN A 56 -12.25 -2.38 17.05
CA ASN A 56 -12.66 -2.55 15.67
C ASN A 56 -11.64 -3.37 14.85
N HIS A 57 -10.51 -3.76 15.45
CA HIS A 57 -9.47 -4.54 14.77
C HIS A 57 -10.00 -5.88 14.28
N GLU A 58 -10.74 -6.61 15.13
CA GLU A 58 -11.32 -7.91 14.77
C GLU A 58 -12.37 -7.77 13.66
N GLU A 59 -13.21 -6.74 13.72
CA GLU A 59 -14.26 -6.47 12.72
C GLU A 59 -13.64 -6.13 11.36
N PHE A 60 -12.61 -5.26 11.35
CA PHE A 60 -11.85 -4.93 10.15
C PHE A 60 -11.13 -6.15 9.58
N LEU A 61 -10.45 -6.95 10.42
CA LEU A 61 -9.77 -8.17 9.98
C LEU A 61 -10.75 -9.19 9.39
N GLY A 62 -11.94 -9.33 9.98
CA GLY A 62 -13.00 -10.17 9.43
C GLY A 62 -13.44 -9.72 8.04
N MET A 63 -13.76 -8.43 7.89
CA MET A 63 -14.15 -7.86 6.59
C MET A 63 -13.00 -7.95 5.57
N PHE A 64 -11.76 -7.73 6.00
CA PHE A 64 -10.58 -7.79 5.15
C PHE A 64 -10.32 -9.21 4.67
N HIS A 65 -10.56 -10.20 5.51
CA HIS A 65 -10.42 -11.61 5.17
C HIS A 65 -11.54 -12.11 4.24
N GLU A 66 -12.74 -11.54 4.34
CA GLU A 66 -13.86 -11.85 3.43
C GLU A 66 -13.74 -11.14 2.08
N ALA A 67 -13.37 -9.87 2.07
CA ALA A 67 -13.36 -9.04 0.86
C ALA A 67 -12.26 -7.96 0.90
N PRO A 68 -10.98 -8.32 0.68
CA PRO A 68 -9.83 -7.40 0.80
C PRO A 68 -9.84 -6.26 -0.24
N HIS A 69 -10.65 -6.41 -1.29
CA HIS A 69 -10.83 -5.46 -2.39
C HIS A 69 -11.98 -4.49 -2.17
N SER A 70 -12.78 -4.67 -1.13
CA SER A 70 -14.06 -3.99 -1.02
C SER A 70 -13.86 -2.52 -0.66
N LEU A 71 -14.44 -1.61 -1.45
CA LEU A 71 -14.50 -0.19 -1.13
C LEU A 71 -15.17 0.06 0.24
N SER A 72 -16.06 -0.84 0.66
CA SER A 72 -16.68 -0.80 2.00
C SER A 72 -15.67 -0.89 3.14
N LEU A 73 -14.48 -1.48 2.95
CA LEU A 73 -13.41 -1.42 3.95
C LEU A 73 -12.91 0.01 4.12
N MET A 74 -12.71 0.71 3.01
CA MET A 74 -12.25 2.10 3.04
C MET A 74 -13.30 3.02 3.67
N ASP A 75 -14.58 2.88 3.30
CA ASP A 75 -15.68 3.61 3.92
C ASP A 75 -15.78 3.31 5.42
N TYR A 76 -15.67 2.05 5.82
CA TYR A 76 -15.66 1.67 7.23
C TYR A 76 -14.52 2.33 8.00
N LEU A 77 -13.32 2.33 7.44
CA LEU A 77 -12.17 2.99 8.04
C LEU A 77 -12.41 4.50 8.16
N LYS A 78 -12.94 5.17 7.12
CA LYS A 78 -13.27 6.60 7.15
C LYS A 78 -14.34 6.95 8.18
N GLU A 79 -15.34 6.09 8.39
CA GLU A 79 -16.39 6.35 9.39
C GLU A 79 -15.88 6.16 10.82
N ARG A 80 -14.92 5.25 11.03
CA ARG A 80 -14.39 4.93 12.37
C ARG A 80 -13.16 5.75 12.75
N ILE A 81 -12.34 6.13 11.77
CA ILE A 81 -11.14 6.95 11.93
C ILE A 81 -11.56 8.39 11.67
N LYS A 82 -11.36 9.26 12.67
CA LYS A 82 -11.70 10.69 12.52
C LYS A 82 -10.82 11.40 11.49
N ASP A 83 -9.59 10.95 11.34
CA ASP A 83 -8.64 11.44 10.36
C ASP A 83 -8.90 10.85 8.97
N ASN A 84 -8.49 11.58 7.93
CA ASN A 84 -8.60 11.11 6.56
C ASN A 84 -7.62 9.95 6.33
N ILE A 85 -8.08 8.72 6.58
CA ILE A 85 -7.25 7.52 6.42
C ILE A 85 -6.70 7.38 5.00
N GLU A 86 -7.42 7.85 3.98
CA GLU A 86 -6.91 7.90 2.60
C GLU A 86 -5.67 8.78 2.48
N GLU A 87 -5.68 9.93 3.14
CA GLU A 87 -4.56 10.88 3.11
C GLU A 87 -3.37 10.31 3.88
N LEU A 88 -3.63 9.69 5.05
CA LEU A 88 -2.59 9.00 5.82
C LEU A 88 -1.94 7.87 5.02
N ILE A 89 -2.76 7.00 4.40
CA ILE A 89 -2.28 5.93 3.52
C ILE A 89 -1.48 6.53 2.37
N LYS A 90 -1.98 7.57 1.72
CA LYS A 90 -1.29 8.22 0.60
C LYS A 90 0.04 8.84 1.01
N GLN A 91 0.13 9.45 2.19
CA GLN A 91 1.37 9.99 2.73
C GLN A 91 2.36 8.88 3.08
N GLU A 92 1.93 7.82 3.76
CA GLU A 92 2.80 6.68 4.09
C GLU A 92 3.36 6.01 2.84
N ILE A 93 2.50 5.73 1.87
CA ILE A 93 2.93 5.11 0.61
C ILE A 93 3.80 6.06 -0.19
N GLY A 94 3.47 7.34 -0.25
CA GLY A 94 4.28 8.35 -0.96
C GLY A 94 5.68 8.49 -0.34
N GLY A 95 5.77 8.50 0.99
CA GLY A 95 7.04 8.50 1.70
C GLY A 95 7.84 7.23 1.40
N LEU A 96 7.22 6.07 1.53
CA LEU A 96 7.85 4.78 1.29
C LEU A 96 8.27 4.59 -0.18
N ALA A 97 7.46 5.07 -1.13
CA ALA A 97 7.79 5.10 -2.54
C ALA A 97 9.00 5.97 -2.83
N THR A 98 9.09 7.13 -2.17
CA THR A 98 10.24 8.02 -2.27
C THR A 98 11.48 7.37 -1.68
N GLU A 99 11.38 6.76 -0.48
CA GLU A 99 12.49 6.02 0.14
C GLU A 99 12.98 4.87 -0.74
N LEU A 100 12.05 4.09 -1.31
CA LEU A 100 12.38 3.03 -2.26
C LEU A 100 13.06 3.58 -3.51
N LEU A 101 12.54 4.67 -4.09
CA LEU A 101 13.17 5.32 -5.25
C LEU A 101 14.57 5.80 -4.94
N GLU A 102 14.77 6.43 -3.78
CA GLU A 102 16.08 6.88 -3.31
C GLU A 102 17.04 5.71 -3.12
N GLU A 103 16.62 4.61 -2.48
CA GLU A 103 17.44 3.39 -2.34
C GLU A 103 17.80 2.77 -3.69
N LEU A 104 16.87 2.79 -4.65
CA LEU A 104 17.10 2.31 -6.02
C LEU A 104 18.00 3.27 -6.83
N GLN A 105 18.00 4.57 -6.53
CA GLN A 105 18.88 5.58 -7.16
C GLN A 105 20.26 5.67 -6.53
N ALA A 106 20.39 5.46 -5.22
CA ALA A 106 21.63 5.64 -4.47
C ALA A 106 22.72 4.58 -4.78
N LYS A 107 22.42 3.59 -5.62
CA LYS A 107 23.42 2.70 -6.22
C LYS A 107 24.00 3.30 -7.50
N GLU A 108 24.79 4.36 -7.37
CA GLU A 108 25.75 4.83 -8.38
C GLU A 108 27.17 4.89 -7.80
#